data_AF-A0A0Q7PMX4-F1
#
_entry.id   AF-A0A0Q7PMX4-F1
#
_cell.length_a   1.000
_cell.length_b   1.000
_cell.length_c   1.000
_cell.angle_alpha   90.00
_cell.angle_beta   90.00
_cell.angle_gamma   90.00
#
_symmetry.space_group_name_H-M   'P 1'
#
loop_
_entity.id
_entity.type
_entity.pdbx_description
1 polymer ?
#
loop_
_entity_poly.entity_id
_entity_poly.type
_entity_poly.pdbx_seq_one_letter_code
_entity_poly.pdbx_strand_id
1 'polypeptide(L)'
;MQPAGQDAVSAVVAALGDKVKVRYDRVGKNAAGADERQMFMEVVSGTVAEAEAIVTAQLMAAGYKAGHRFEDGNGARQLYRTRHGQPVRTLARPKGVGPALKDPKAIGSIYLKR
;
A
#
# COMPACT_ATOMS: atom_id res chain seq x y z
N MET A 1 8.16 -23.39 -8.20
CA MET A 1 8.69 -22.16 -7.59
C MET A 1 7.86 -20.99 -8.10
N GLN A 2 6.98 -20.41 -7.29
CA GLN A 2 6.35 -19.13 -7.66
C GLN A 2 7.39 -18.02 -7.51
N PRO A 3 7.48 -17.05 -8.44
CA PRO A 3 8.42 -15.95 -8.32
C PRO A 3 8.02 -15.10 -7.10
N ALA A 4 8.77 -15.28 -6.01
CA ALA A 4 8.58 -14.58 -4.74
C ALA A 4 8.72 -13.08 -4.96
N GLY A 5 7.59 -12.41 -5.16
CA GLY A 5 7.52 -10.97 -5.31
C GLY A 5 6.51 -10.52 -6.33
N GLN A 6 6.36 -11.18 -7.48
CA GLN A 6 5.54 -10.63 -8.58
C GLN A 6 4.04 -10.53 -8.23
N ASP A 7 3.58 -11.26 -7.20
CA ASP A 7 2.17 -11.40 -6.83
C ASP A 7 1.76 -10.75 -5.50
N ALA A 8 2.69 -10.22 -4.69
CA ALA A 8 2.36 -9.76 -3.33
C ALA A 8 1.46 -8.51 -3.30
N VAL A 9 1.71 -7.55 -4.20
CA VAL A 9 0.88 -6.33 -4.30
C VAL A 9 -0.50 -6.64 -4.88
N SER A 10 -0.58 -7.58 -5.83
CA SER A 10 -1.85 -8.05 -6.39
C SER A 10 -2.68 -8.79 -5.33
N ALA A 11 -2.05 -9.62 -4.50
CA ALA A 11 -2.68 -10.27 -3.36
C ALA A 11 -3.20 -9.27 -2.31
N VAL A 12 -2.48 -8.17 -2.07
CA VAL A 12 -2.96 -7.07 -1.20
C VAL A 12 -4.28 -6.50 -1.70
N VAL A 13 -4.39 -6.19 -3.00
CA VAL A 13 -5.64 -5.65 -3.58
C VAL A 13 -6.77 -6.65 -3.45
N ALA A 14 -6.50 -7.92 -3.78
CA ALA A 14 -7.50 -8.98 -3.68
C ALA A 14 -8.00 -9.15 -2.23
N ALA A 15 -7.11 -9.08 -1.24
CA ALA A 15 -7.45 -9.20 0.18
C ALA A 15 -8.22 -7.98 0.73
N LEU A 16 -7.97 -6.79 0.19
CA LEU A 16 -8.70 -5.58 0.56
C LEU A 16 -10.13 -5.58 -0.01
N GLY A 17 -10.33 -6.19 -1.19
CA GLY A 17 -11.66 -6.42 -1.76
C GLY A 17 -12.50 -5.16 -1.87
N ASP A 18 -13.72 -5.22 -1.34
CA ASP A 18 -14.72 -4.14 -1.35
C ASP A 18 -14.41 -2.99 -0.37
N LYS A 19 -13.40 -3.13 0.49
CA LYS A 19 -12.99 -2.09 1.45
C LYS A 19 -12.28 -0.92 0.78
N VAL A 20 -11.75 -1.14 -0.42
CA VAL A 20 -10.99 -0.13 -1.13
C VAL A 20 -11.47 0.05 -2.56
N LYS A 21 -11.24 1.25 -3.09
CA LYS A 21 -11.37 1.56 -4.50
C LYS A 21 -9.99 1.90 -5.05
N VAL A 22 -9.51 1.12 -6.02
CA VAL A 22 -8.24 1.41 -6.69
C VAL A 22 -8.43 2.66 -7.56
N ARG A 23 -7.72 3.73 -7.24
CA ARG A 23 -7.71 4.96 -8.04
C ARG A 23 -6.79 4.85 -9.23
N TYR A 24 -5.62 4.25 -9.02
CA TYR A 24 -4.69 3.88 -10.07
C TYR A 24 -3.74 2.77 -9.59
N ASP A 25 -3.31 1.97 -10.55
CA ASP A 25 -2.21 1.02 -10.45
C ASP A 25 -1.39 1.18 -11.74
N ARG A 26 -0.15 1.64 -11.62
CA ARG A 26 0.68 2.01 -12.76
C ARG A 26 2.15 1.76 -12.49
N VAL A 27 2.94 1.70 -13.55
CA VAL A 27 4.40 1.79 -13.46
C VAL A 27 4.80 3.26 -13.63
N GLY A 28 5.51 3.81 -12.64
CA GLY A 28 6.11 5.13 -12.68
C GLY A 28 7.64 5.04 -12.58
N LYS A 29 8.33 6.18 -12.56
CA LYS A 29 9.77 6.25 -12.29
C LYS A 29 10.02 6.64 -10.83
N ASN A 30 10.98 5.98 -10.18
CA ASN A 30 11.47 6.39 -8.87
C ASN A 30 12.51 7.53 -8.98
N ALA A 31 13.03 8.00 -7.84
CA ALA A 31 14.01 9.11 -7.79
C ALA A 31 15.33 8.81 -8.52
N ALA A 32 15.66 7.53 -8.73
CA ALA A 32 16.82 7.09 -9.51
C ALA A 32 16.50 6.83 -10.99
N GLY A 33 15.27 7.14 -11.44
CA GLY A 33 14.83 6.92 -12.83
C GLY A 33 14.50 5.46 -13.18
N ALA A 34 14.49 4.54 -12.21
CA ALA A 34 14.09 3.15 -12.42
C ALA A 34 12.58 2.97 -12.33
N ASP A 35 12.04 1.95 -13.01
CA ASP A 35 10.62 1.62 -12.96
C ASP A 35 10.22 1.15 -11.55
N GLU A 36 9.09 1.67 -11.07
CA GLU A 36 8.50 1.38 -9.76
C GLU A 36 6.98 1.24 -9.94
N ARG A 37 6.39 0.16 -9.42
CA ARG A 37 4.93 0.01 -9.41
C ARG A 37 4.36 0.88 -8.31
N GLN A 38 3.37 1.70 -8.66
CA GLN A 38 2.72 2.65 -7.78
C GLN A 38 1.22 2.41 -7.78
N MET A 39 0.65 2.24 -6.60
CA MET A 39 -0.77 1.95 -6.43
C MET A 39 -1.37 2.86 -5.38
N PHE A 40 -2.49 3.49 -5.72
CA PHE A 40 -3.24 4.33 -4.79
C PHE A 40 -4.66 3.80 -4.64
N MET A 41 -5.06 3.57 -3.40
CA MET A 41 -6.34 3.01 -3.03
C MET A 41 -7.04 3.96 -2.06
N GLU A 42 -8.32 4.19 -2.29
CA GLU A 42 -9.19 4.95 -1.41
C GLU A 42 -9.94 3.96 -0.51
N VAL A 43 -9.83 4.10 0.81
CA VAL A 43 -10.53 3.25 1.77
C VAL A 43 -11.96 3.75 1.86
N VAL A 44 -12.94 2.91 1.52
CA VAL A 44 -14.36 3.28 1.41
C VAL A 44 -15.26 2.55 2.42
N SER A 45 -14.71 1.59 3.17
CA SER A 45 -15.40 0.85 4.23
C SER A 45 -14.41 0.46 5.34
N GLY A 46 -14.89 0.33 6.57
CA GLY A 46 -14.07 0.01 7.75
C GLY A 46 -13.28 1.20 8.28
N THR A 47 -12.01 0.99 8.64
CA THR A 47 -11.06 2.05 9.02
C THR A 47 -9.75 1.97 8.22
N VAL A 48 -8.99 3.07 8.20
CA VAL A 48 -7.66 3.09 7.57
C VAL A 48 -6.70 2.12 8.27
N ALA A 49 -6.79 2.01 9.60
CA ALA A 49 -5.95 1.10 10.39
C ALA A 49 -6.24 -0.38 10.09
N GLU A 50 -7.52 -0.75 9.92
CA GLU A 50 -7.91 -2.09 9.49
C GLU A 50 -7.36 -2.43 8.09
N ALA A 51 -7.48 -1.50 7.15
CA ALA A 51 -6.94 -1.69 5.81
C ALA A 51 -5.41 -1.80 5.83
N GLU A 52 -4.71 -1.01 6.66
CA GLU A 52 -3.26 -1.13 6.87
C GLU A 52 -2.86 -2.49 7.47
N ALA A 53 -3.63 -3.00 8.42
CA ALA A 53 -3.41 -4.31 9.02
C ALA A 53 -3.54 -5.44 7.98
N ILE A 54 -4.53 -5.36 7.08
CA ILE A 54 -4.68 -6.30 5.96
C ILE A 54 -3.46 -6.25 5.03
N VAL A 55 -3.02 -5.04 4.64
CA VAL A 55 -1.81 -4.89 3.80
C VAL A 55 -0.59 -5.51 4.48
N THR A 56 -0.41 -5.25 5.78
CA THR A 56 0.69 -5.81 6.58
C THR A 56 0.66 -7.33 6.58
N ALA A 57 -0.50 -7.93 6.88
CA ALA A 57 -0.66 -9.38 6.94
C ALA A 57 -0.34 -10.04 5.60
N GLN A 58 -0.80 -9.47 4.48
CA GLN A 58 -0.54 -10.01 3.14
C GLN A 58 0.93 -9.90 2.74
N LEU A 59 1.57 -8.77 3.02
CA LEU A 59 3.00 -8.61 2.75
C LEU A 59 3.84 -9.57 3.60
N MET A 60 3.48 -9.77 4.87
CA MET A 60 4.14 -10.75 5.74
C MET A 60 3.94 -12.19 5.26
N ALA A 61 2.73 -12.56 4.84
CA ALA A 61 2.44 -13.87 4.25
C ALA A 61 3.23 -14.10 2.95
N ALA A 62 3.49 -13.04 2.18
CA ALA A 62 4.34 -13.07 1.00
C ALA A 62 5.86 -13.07 1.32
N GLY A 63 6.25 -13.19 2.59
CA GLY A 63 7.65 -13.30 3.02
C GLY A 63 8.37 -11.97 3.21
N TYR A 64 7.66 -10.83 3.23
CA TYR A 64 8.25 -9.55 3.61
C TYR A 64 8.32 -9.40 5.12
N LYS A 65 9.38 -8.74 5.59
CA LYS A 65 9.54 -8.32 6.98
C LYS A 65 9.21 -6.84 7.11
N ALA A 66 8.33 -6.50 8.06
CA ALA A 66 8.07 -5.12 8.43
C ALA A 66 9.32 -4.51 9.08
N GLY A 67 9.75 -3.37 8.57
CA GLY A 67 10.78 -2.51 9.17
C GLY A 67 10.17 -1.50 10.15
N HIS A 68 10.79 -0.32 10.25
CA HIS A 68 10.33 0.74 11.14
C HIS A 68 9.00 1.37 10.65
N ARG A 69 8.02 1.46 11.56
CA ARG A 69 6.78 2.23 11.37
C ARG A 69 7.00 3.67 11.81
N PHE A 70 6.64 4.63 10.99
CA PHE A 70 6.74 6.05 11.31
C PHE A 70 5.42 6.75 11.03
N GLU A 71 4.88 7.46 12.01
CA GLU A 71 3.61 8.18 11.89
C GLU A 71 3.84 9.67 12.16
N ASP A 72 3.34 10.52 11.26
CA ASP A 72 3.33 11.97 11.39
C ASP A 72 1.97 12.54 10.96
N GLY A 73 1.83 13.88 10.96
CA GLY A 73 0.60 14.55 10.50
C GLY A 73 0.22 14.29 9.03
N ASN A 74 1.09 13.64 8.26
CA ASN A 74 0.86 13.24 6.87
C ASN A 74 0.53 11.73 6.73
N GLY A 75 0.38 11.00 7.84
CA GLY A 75 -0.04 9.60 7.88
C GLY A 75 1.03 8.61 8.35
N ALA A 76 0.65 7.33 8.40
CA ALA A 76 1.51 6.22 8.82
C ALA A 76 2.29 5.65 7.63
N ARG A 77 3.62 5.61 7.74
CA ARG A 77 4.56 5.04 6.78
C ARG A 77 5.12 3.73 7.32
N GLN A 78 5.17 2.73 6.47
CA GLN A 78 5.78 1.44 6.79
C GLN A 78 6.62 0.96 5.61
N LEU A 79 7.82 0.46 5.92
CA LEU A 79 8.70 -0.17 4.95
C LEU A 79 8.66 -1.68 5.15
N TYR A 80 8.55 -2.43 4.06
CA TYR A 80 8.59 -3.90 4.04
C TYR A 80 9.73 -4.35 3.14
N ARG A 81 10.55 -5.28 3.64
CA ARG A 81 11.74 -5.77 2.93
C ARG A 81 11.69 -7.28 2.80
N THR A 82 12.21 -7.82 1.71
CA THR A 82 12.43 -9.26 1.53
C THR A 82 13.88 -9.49 1.11
N ARG A 83 14.38 -10.73 1.25
CA ARG A 83 15.80 -11.07 1.03
C ARG A 83 16.24 -10.86 -0.42
N HIS A 84 15.35 -11.08 -1.38
CA HIS A 84 15.68 -11.11 -2.81
C HIS A 84 14.77 -10.23 -3.68
N GLY A 85 13.99 -9.34 -3.08
CA GLY A 85 12.99 -8.53 -3.80
C GLY A 85 13.05 -7.06 -3.47
N GLN A 86 12.53 -6.24 -4.39
CA GLN A 86 12.37 -4.80 -4.15
C GLN A 86 11.50 -4.54 -2.92
N PRO A 87 11.89 -3.57 -2.08
CA PRO A 87 11.13 -3.23 -0.89
C PRO A 87 9.77 -2.65 -1.26
N VAL A 88 8.75 -2.93 -0.45
CA VAL A 88 7.44 -2.28 -0.57
C VAL A 88 7.36 -1.17 0.46
N ARG A 89 7.00 0.04 0.04
CA ARG A 89 6.71 1.17 0.92
C ARG A 89 5.21 1.39 0.93
N THR A 90 4.64 1.51 2.11
CA THR A 90 3.23 1.87 2.27
C THR A 90 3.10 3.22 2.97
N LEU A 91 2.03 3.92 2.64
CA LEU A 91 1.61 5.15 3.29
C LEU A 91 0.09 5.15 3.45
N ALA A 92 -0.36 5.03 4.69
CA ALA A 92 -1.76 5.09 5.08
C ALA A 92 -2.10 6.49 5.58
N ARG A 93 -3.17 7.10 5.04
CA ARG A 93 -3.58 8.48 5.36
C ARG A 93 -5.05 8.56 5.73
N PRO A 94 -5.42 9.28 6.79
CA PRO A 94 -6.82 9.61 7.06
C PRO A 94 -7.35 10.64 6.05
N LYS A 95 -8.67 10.75 5.95
CA LYS A 95 -9.34 11.80 5.15
C LYS A 95 -8.88 13.19 5.58
N GLY A 96 -8.74 14.10 4.62
CA GLY A 96 -8.29 15.48 4.86
C GLY A 96 -6.77 15.65 4.75
N VAL A 97 -5.99 14.58 4.88
CA VAL A 97 -4.57 14.57 4.56
C VAL A 97 -4.43 14.23 3.07
N GLY A 98 -3.82 15.14 2.29
CA GLY A 98 -3.74 15.02 0.83
C GLY A 98 -3.13 13.69 0.35
N PRO A 99 -3.33 13.28 -0.92
CA PRO A 99 -4.10 13.98 -1.95
C PRO A 99 -5.61 13.89 -1.71
N ALA A 100 -6.37 14.81 -2.31
CA ALA A 100 -7.83 14.78 -2.24
C ALA A 100 -8.39 13.46 -2.76
N LEU A 101 -9.29 12.85 -1.99
CA LEU A 101 -9.97 11.59 -2.33
C LEU A 101 -11.05 11.88 -3.39
N LYS A 102 -11.23 10.96 -4.35
CA LYS A 102 -12.24 11.10 -5.41
C LYS A 102 -13.58 10.50 -5.02
N ASP A 103 -13.57 9.42 -4.25
CA ASP A 103 -14.79 8.79 -3.79
C ASP A 103 -15.37 9.57 -2.58
N PRO A 104 -16.63 10.01 -2.62
CA PRO A 104 -17.22 10.78 -1.53
C PRO A 104 -17.30 9.98 -0.22
N LYS A 105 -17.42 8.65 -0.32
CA LYS A 105 -17.47 7.75 0.84
C LYS A 105 -16.09 7.41 1.38
N ALA A 106 -15.01 7.82 0.70
CA ALA A 106 -13.68 7.52 1.17
C ALA A 106 -13.39 8.19 2.52
N ILE A 107 -12.82 7.41 3.42
CA ILE A 107 -12.43 7.78 4.79
C ILE A 107 -10.91 7.91 4.95
N GLY A 108 -10.16 7.57 3.91
CA GLY A 108 -8.71 7.68 3.86
C GLY A 108 -8.15 7.06 2.59
N SER A 109 -6.83 6.86 2.58
CA SER A 109 -6.13 6.22 1.46
C SER A 109 -4.98 5.34 1.93
N ILE A 110 -4.64 4.36 1.11
CA ILE A 110 -3.41 3.58 1.20
C ILE A 110 -2.67 3.73 -0.11
N TYR A 111 -1.41 4.12 -0.02
CA TYR A 111 -0.50 4.21 -1.13
C TYR A 111 0.60 3.17 -1.01
N LEU A 112 0.87 2.42 -2.08
CA LEU A 112 1.93 1.42 -2.15
C LEU A 112 2.91 1.77 -3.28
N LYS A 113 4.19 1.51 -3.01
CA LYS A 113 5.30 1.65 -3.95
C LYS A 113 6.22 0.44 -3.86
N ARG A 114 6.66 -0.08 -4.99
CA ARG A 114 7.62 -1.19 -5.08
C ARG A 114 8.57 -1.03 -6.24
#